data_AF-A0A9P0MJN2-F1
#
_entry.id   AF-A0A9P0MJN2-F1
#
_cell.length_a   1.000
_cell.length_b   1.000
_cell.length_c   1.000
_cell.angle_alpha   90.00
_cell.angle_beta   90.00
_cell.angle_gamma   90.00
#
_symmetry.space_group_name_H-M   'P 1'
#
loop_
_entity.id
_entity.type
_entity.pdbx_description
1 polymer ?
#
loop_
_entity_poly.entity_id
_entity_poly.type
_entity_poly.pdbx_seq_one_letter_code
_entity_poly.pdbx_strand_id
1 'polypeptide(L)'
;MADINIDTDNFEPKKAAKRTAPAEDVMEVEEHNGIAGKTKGRTPKSKRQKTKSFSESKDDMRKISVPAHRYSPLKENWLKIFTPIVEHLQLQIRFNLKTRNVEIKTCEATKDIGNLQKAADFVKAFIYGFEVEDALALLRLDDLFVETFEIKDVKTLKGDHQSRAIGRLAGKGGRTKFTIENVTKTRIVLADSKIHILGSYQNIALARRAICNLILGSPPSKVYGQLRNVASKVSERM
;
A
#
# COMPACT_ATOMS: atom_id res chain seq x y z
N MET A 1 -12.52 52.03 -32.32
CA MET A 1 -11.47 52.69 -31.53
C MET A 1 -11.74 52.40 -30.06
N ALA A 2 -11.07 51.37 -29.55
CA ALA A 2 -10.78 51.09 -28.14
C ALA A 2 -10.22 49.66 -28.08
N ASP A 3 -8.92 49.54 -28.34
CA ASP A 3 -8.16 48.30 -28.15
C ASP A 3 -8.07 48.02 -26.65
N ILE A 4 -8.54 46.86 -26.21
CA ILE A 4 -8.31 46.36 -24.85
C ILE A 4 -7.09 45.45 -24.93
N ASN A 5 -5.93 46.05 -24.66
CA ASN A 5 -4.66 45.36 -24.54
C ASN A 5 -4.70 44.48 -23.27
N ILE A 6 -4.59 43.16 -23.45
CA ILE A 6 -4.39 42.22 -22.34
C ILE A 6 -2.90 41.94 -22.27
N ASP A 7 -2.19 42.65 -21.40
CA ASP A 7 -0.81 42.33 -21.03
C ASP A 7 -0.81 41.09 -20.12
N THR A 8 -0.27 39.98 -20.63
CA THR A 8 -0.24 38.66 -19.98
C THR A 8 1.02 38.39 -19.13
N ASP A 9 1.74 39.42 -18.67
CA ASP A 9 3.09 39.22 -18.13
C ASP A 9 3.30 39.70 -16.69
N ASN A 10 2.34 39.42 -15.78
CA ASN A 10 2.62 39.51 -14.35
C ASN A 10 1.70 38.64 -13.47
N PHE A 11 2.02 37.35 -13.33
CA PHE A 11 1.44 36.48 -12.31
C PHE A 11 2.53 35.90 -11.41
N GLU A 12 2.91 36.66 -10.38
CA GLU A 12 3.68 36.11 -9.27
C GLU A 12 2.73 35.48 -8.22
N PRO A 13 2.95 34.22 -7.80
CA PRO A 13 2.13 33.62 -6.75
C PRO A 13 2.50 34.20 -5.39
N LYS A 14 1.61 35.03 -4.82
CA LYS A 14 1.73 35.53 -3.43
C LYS A 14 1.77 34.36 -2.45
N LYS A 15 2.90 34.20 -1.74
CA LYS A 15 3.04 33.28 -0.61
C LYS A 15 2.00 33.60 0.47
N ALA A 16 1.26 32.57 0.90
CA ALA A 16 0.26 32.68 1.96
C ALA A 16 0.86 33.21 3.27
N ALA A 17 0.28 34.30 3.78
CA ALA A 17 0.64 34.87 5.07
C ALA A 17 0.30 33.89 6.21
N LYS A 18 1.29 33.63 7.06
CA LYS A 18 1.17 32.73 8.21
C LYS A 18 0.33 33.42 9.29
N ARG A 19 -0.85 32.88 9.59
CA ARG A 19 -1.73 33.36 10.68
C ARG A 19 -0.99 33.32 12.02
N THR A 20 -0.82 34.47 12.65
CA THR A 20 -0.39 34.64 14.04
C THR A 20 -1.56 34.28 14.98
N ALA A 21 -1.30 33.51 16.03
CA ALA A 21 -2.29 33.21 17.07
C ALA A 21 -2.61 34.49 17.88
N PRO A 22 -3.84 34.65 18.41
CA PRO A 22 -4.20 35.82 19.19
C PRO A 22 -3.42 35.84 20.51
N ALA A 23 -3.08 37.06 20.95
CA ALA A 23 -2.40 37.34 22.21
C ALA A 23 -3.31 36.98 23.40
N GLU A 24 -2.67 36.60 24.50
CA GLU A 24 -3.27 36.17 25.75
C GLU A 24 -4.21 37.26 26.34
N ASP A 25 -5.44 36.88 26.70
CA ASP A 25 -6.33 37.68 27.54
C ASP A 25 -5.68 37.89 28.91
N VAL A 26 -5.27 39.11 29.20
CA VAL A 26 -4.89 39.53 30.55
C VAL A 26 -6.18 39.99 31.23
N MET A 27 -6.74 39.16 32.12
CA MET A 27 -7.84 39.58 33.00
C MET A 27 -7.34 40.69 33.92
N GLU A 28 -7.87 41.91 33.75
CA GLU A 28 -7.74 42.98 34.73
C GLU A 28 -8.48 42.58 36.02
N VAL A 29 -7.83 42.72 37.16
CA VAL A 29 -8.43 42.50 38.48
C VAL A 29 -8.75 43.88 39.05
N GLU A 30 -10.03 44.24 39.15
CA GLU A 30 -10.44 45.43 39.90
C GLU A 30 -10.20 45.19 41.40
N GLU A 31 -9.54 46.14 42.05
CA GLU A 31 -9.32 46.12 43.50
C GLU A 31 -10.54 46.64 44.26
N HIS A 32 -11.02 45.86 45.23
CA HIS A 32 -11.85 46.37 46.32
C HIS A 32 -11.31 45.89 47.68
N ASN A 33 -11.03 46.85 48.56
CA ASN A 33 -10.58 46.68 49.96
C ASN A 33 -9.27 45.91 50.22
N GLY A 34 -8.15 46.43 49.71
CA GLY A 34 -6.91 46.57 50.49
C GLY A 34 -6.14 45.32 50.93
N ILE A 35 -6.29 44.15 50.29
CA ILE A 35 -5.48 42.96 50.62
C ILE A 35 -4.80 42.40 49.36
N ALA A 36 -3.48 42.52 49.31
CA ALA A 36 -2.64 42.10 48.18
C ALA A 36 -2.37 40.58 48.17
N GLY A 37 -2.92 39.85 47.18
CA GLY A 37 -2.62 38.44 46.93
C GLY A 37 -1.48 38.27 45.91
N LYS A 38 -0.31 37.76 46.33
CA LYS A 38 0.78 37.35 45.42
C LYS A 38 0.53 35.95 44.86
N THR A 39 0.31 35.80 43.55
CA THR A 39 0.32 34.49 42.88
C THR A 39 1.51 34.37 41.92
N LYS A 40 2.34 33.36 42.16
CA LYS A 40 3.54 33.01 41.36
C LYS A 40 3.10 32.42 40.01
N GLY A 41 3.40 33.10 38.90
CA GLY A 41 3.24 32.55 37.55
C GLY A 41 4.22 31.40 37.29
N ARG A 42 3.71 30.20 37.06
CA ARG A 42 4.47 29.05 36.54
C ARG A 42 3.91 28.69 35.18
N THR A 43 4.49 29.24 34.12
CA THR A 43 4.17 28.87 32.72
C THR A 43 4.58 27.41 32.46
N PRO A 44 3.71 26.53 31.94
CA PRO A 44 4.11 25.18 31.53
C PRO A 44 4.86 25.26 30.20
N LYS A 45 6.15 24.88 30.18
CA LYS A 45 6.92 24.70 28.95
C LYS A 45 6.35 23.52 28.16
N SER A 46 5.42 23.78 27.25
CA SER A 46 5.06 22.84 26.19
C SER A 46 6.31 22.56 25.35
N LYS A 47 6.91 21.38 25.52
CA LYS A 47 7.95 20.86 24.63
C LYS A 47 7.31 20.66 23.26
N ARG A 48 7.50 21.64 22.38
CA ARG A 48 7.17 21.53 20.95
C ARG A 48 8.03 20.41 20.38
N GLN A 49 7.43 19.22 20.23
CA GLN A 49 8.07 18.07 19.61
C GLN A 49 8.32 18.46 18.15
N LYS A 50 9.59 18.68 17.78
CA LYS A 50 10.00 18.97 16.40
C LYS A 50 9.51 17.84 15.51
N THR A 51 8.48 18.09 14.71
CA THR A 51 8.19 17.31 13.51
C THR A 51 9.44 17.36 12.64
N LYS A 52 10.12 16.23 12.50
CA LYS A 52 11.30 16.09 11.64
C LYS A 52 10.90 16.54 10.23
N SER A 53 11.41 17.69 9.83
CA SER A 53 11.54 18.08 8.44
C SER A 53 12.34 17.00 7.72
N PHE A 54 11.75 16.48 6.65
CA PHE A 54 12.31 15.57 5.66
C PHE A 54 13.46 16.30 4.92
N SER A 55 14.61 16.45 5.58
CA SER A 55 15.82 16.99 4.95
C SER A 55 16.70 15.82 4.51
N GLU A 56 17.03 15.84 3.23
CA GLU A 56 17.87 14.91 2.46
C GLU A 56 19.21 14.56 3.15
N SER A 57 19.81 13.46 2.66
CA SER A 57 21.04 12.81 3.13
C SER A 57 20.85 11.67 4.14
N LYS A 58 20.04 10.67 3.77
CA LYS A 58 20.13 9.30 4.28
C LYS A 58 19.90 8.37 3.10
N ASP A 59 20.85 7.46 2.84
CA ASP A 59 20.68 6.32 1.91
C ASP A 59 19.21 5.94 1.79
N ASP A 60 18.64 5.99 0.58
CA ASP A 60 17.27 5.57 0.33
C ASP A 60 17.13 4.09 0.66
N MET A 61 16.84 3.83 1.93
CA MET A 61 16.81 2.51 2.54
C MET A 61 15.38 2.13 2.85
N ARG A 62 14.87 1.11 2.17
CA ARG A 62 13.56 0.52 2.46
C ARG A 62 13.73 -0.71 3.34
N LYS A 63 12.92 -0.78 4.39
CA LYS A 63 12.89 -1.91 5.32
C LYS A 63 11.54 -2.58 5.24
N ILE A 64 11.54 -3.89 5.06
CA ILE A 64 10.33 -4.70 4.93
C ILE A 64 10.38 -5.78 5.99
N SER A 65 9.35 -5.82 6.83
CA SER A 65 9.23 -6.81 7.89
C SER A 65 8.70 -8.12 7.32
N VAL A 66 9.36 -9.22 7.64
CA VAL A 66 8.97 -10.56 7.18
C VAL A 66 8.27 -11.29 8.32
N PRO A 67 7.05 -11.85 8.11
CA PRO A 67 6.34 -12.67 9.09
C PRO A 67 7.04 -14.00 9.40
N ALA A 68 6.76 -14.56 10.58
CA ALA A 68 7.43 -15.77 11.06
C ALA A 68 7.24 -17.00 10.15
N HIS A 69 6.03 -17.19 9.63
CA HIS A 69 5.68 -18.30 8.75
C HIS A 69 6.40 -18.26 7.38
N ARG A 70 7.02 -17.13 7.02
CA ARG A 70 7.67 -16.94 5.71
C ARG A 70 9.20 -16.97 5.77
N TYR A 71 9.82 -17.21 6.92
CA TYR A 71 11.29 -17.25 7.01
C TYR A 71 11.93 -18.45 6.30
N SER A 72 11.41 -19.66 6.50
CA SER A 72 11.99 -20.85 5.86
C SER A 72 11.92 -20.75 4.33
N PRO A 73 10.77 -20.40 3.73
CA PRO A 73 10.69 -20.20 2.28
C PRO A 73 11.56 -19.06 1.77
N LEU A 74 11.74 -17.99 2.56
CA LEU A 74 12.61 -16.87 2.19
C LEU A 74 14.08 -17.29 2.14
N LYS A 75 14.52 -18.11 3.10
CA LYS A 75 15.91 -18.59 3.17
C LYS A 75 16.22 -19.56 2.02
N GLU A 76 15.31 -20.49 1.74
CA GLU A 76 15.45 -21.47 0.65
C GLU A 76 15.49 -20.80 -0.72
N ASN A 77 14.57 -19.84 -0.95
CA ASN A 77 14.48 -19.13 -2.22
C ASN A 77 15.30 -17.83 -2.27
N TRP A 78 16.14 -17.57 -1.25
CA TRP A 78 16.91 -16.33 -1.16
C TRP A 78 17.73 -16.09 -2.42
N LEU A 79 18.34 -17.17 -2.93
CA LEU A 79 19.14 -17.14 -4.16
C LEU A 79 18.34 -16.64 -5.37
N LYS A 80 17.08 -17.07 -5.50
CA LYS A 80 16.22 -16.64 -6.62
C LYS A 80 15.70 -15.21 -6.44
N ILE A 81 15.66 -14.69 -5.22
CA ILE A 81 15.16 -13.34 -4.90
C ILE A 81 16.27 -12.29 -5.04
N PHE A 82 17.49 -12.57 -4.56
CA PHE A 82 18.57 -11.58 -4.60
C PHE A 82 19.12 -11.36 -6.02
N THR A 83 19.23 -12.41 -6.84
CA THR A 83 19.77 -12.33 -8.21
C THR A 83 19.05 -11.29 -9.06
N PRO A 84 17.72 -11.32 -9.24
CA PRO A 84 17.06 -10.33 -10.08
C PRO A 84 17.13 -8.91 -9.51
N ILE A 85 17.16 -8.75 -8.19
CA ILE A 85 17.27 -7.42 -7.54
C ILE A 85 18.64 -6.80 -7.79
N VAL A 86 19.71 -7.58 -7.67
CA VAL A 86 21.09 -7.08 -7.85
C VAL A 86 21.41 -6.91 -9.33
N GLU A 87 21.03 -7.85 -10.19
CA GLU A 87 21.39 -7.83 -11.61
C GLU A 87 20.55 -6.83 -12.42
N HIS A 88 19.23 -6.85 -12.29
CA HIS A 88 18.36 -5.99 -13.09
C HIS A 88 18.22 -4.58 -12.51
N LEU A 89 18.12 -4.46 -11.18
CA LEU A 89 17.85 -3.17 -10.53
C LEU A 89 19.11 -2.52 -9.93
N GLN A 90 20.24 -3.24 -9.84
CA GLN A 90 21.50 -2.73 -9.28
C GLN A 90 21.34 -2.17 -7.86
N LEU A 91 20.55 -2.88 -7.04
CA LEU A 91 20.28 -2.53 -5.65
C LEU A 91 21.04 -3.44 -4.67
N GLN A 92 21.40 -2.91 -3.51
CA GLN A 92 21.93 -3.71 -2.41
C GLN A 92 20.79 -4.25 -1.56
N ILE A 93 20.78 -5.57 -1.33
CA ILE A 93 19.81 -6.23 -0.47
C ILE A 93 20.49 -6.96 0.68
N ARG A 94 19.99 -6.78 1.89
CA ARG A 94 20.49 -7.43 3.11
C ARG A 94 19.33 -7.99 3.91
N PHE A 95 19.46 -9.25 4.33
CA PHE A 95 18.53 -9.84 5.29
C PHE A 95 19.14 -9.83 6.70
N ASN A 96 18.49 -9.15 7.64
CA ASN A 96 18.89 -9.15 9.04
C ASN A 96 18.07 -10.17 9.82
N LEU A 97 18.71 -11.27 10.24
CA LEU A 97 18.05 -12.36 10.96
C LEU A 97 17.58 -11.95 12.36
N LYS A 98 18.25 -10.99 13.02
CA LYS A 98 17.90 -10.55 14.38
C LYS A 98 16.63 -9.71 14.39
N THR A 99 16.56 -8.72 13.51
CA THR A 99 15.40 -7.82 13.40
C THR A 99 14.33 -8.35 12.47
N ARG A 100 14.62 -9.43 11.74
CA ARG A 100 13.70 -10.11 10.80
C ARG A 100 13.17 -9.19 9.70
N ASN A 101 14.05 -8.30 9.25
CA ASN A 101 13.76 -7.30 8.23
C ASN A 101 14.67 -7.52 7.02
N VAL A 102 14.08 -7.40 5.84
CA VAL A 102 14.81 -7.25 4.58
C VAL A 102 15.06 -5.77 4.39
N GLU A 103 16.32 -5.40 4.25
CA GLU A 103 16.76 -4.04 4.00
C GLU A 103 17.24 -3.93 2.56
N ILE A 104 16.66 -2.99 1.81
CA ILE A 104 17.03 -2.69 0.43
C ILE A 104 17.62 -1.28 0.44
N LYS A 105 18.80 -1.12 -0.15
CA LYS A 105 19.52 0.14 -0.30
C LYS A 105 19.78 0.42 -1.76
N THR A 106 19.71 1.69 -2.13
CA THR A 106 20.24 2.20 -3.39
C THR A 106 21.76 2.24 -3.36
N CYS A 107 22.37 2.04 -4.52
CA CYS A 107 23.81 2.20 -4.75
C CYS A 107 24.04 3.38 -5.69
N GLU A 108 25.28 3.86 -5.79
CA GLU A 108 25.65 4.88 -6.78
C GLU A 108 25.44 4.40 -8.23
N ALA A 109 25.45 3.08 -8.46
CA ALA A 109 25.15 2.46 -9.75
C ALA A 109 23.65 2.49 -10.10
N THR A 110 22.76 2.73 -9.14
CA THR A 110 21.32 2.69 -9.36
C THR A 110 20.86 3.96 -10.08
N LYS A 111 20.40 3.83 -11.32
CA LYS A 111 20.02 4.97 -12.18
C LYS A 111 18.67 5.60 -11.86
N ASP A 112 17.76 4.83 -11.24
CA ASP A 112 16.38 5.26 -10.99
C ASP A 112 15.93 4.94 -9.56
N ILE A 113 15.28 5.93 -8.93
CA ILE A 113 14.66 5.82 -7.60
C ILE A 113 13.43 4.89 -7.67
N GLY A 114 12.75 4.81 -8.82
CA GLY A 114 11.60 3.92 -9.05
C GLY A 114 11.93 2.44 -8.83
N ASN A 115 13.15 2.02 -9.13
CA ASN A 115 13.63 0.65 -8.94
C ASN A 115 13.58 0.21 -7.48
N LEU A 116 13.83 1.12 -6.54
CA LEU A 116 13.73 0.81 -5.11
C LEU A 116 12.31 0.42 -4.72
N GLN A 117 11.31 1.08 -5.30
CA GLN A 117 9.90 0.78 -5.07
C GLN A 117 9.51 -0.56 -5.69
N LYS A 118 9.94 -0.83 -6.94
CA LYS A 118 9.70 -2.13 -7.59
C LYS A 118 10.30 -3.30 -6.82
N ALA A 119 11.55 -3.15 -6.35
CA ALA A 119 12.19 -4.16 -5.51
C ALA A 119 11.47 -4.35 -4.16
N ALA A 120 10.98 -3.25 -3.56
CA ALA A 120 10.20 -3.34 -2.34
C ALA A 120 8.87 -4.07 -2.55
N ASP A 121 8.17 -3.81 -3.65
CA ASP A 121 6.91 -4.46 -3.96
C ASP A 121 7.09 -5.93 -4.38
N PHE A 122 8.18 -6.27 -5.05
CA PHE A 122 8.59 -7.65 -5.30
C PHE A 122 8.79 -8.45 -3.99
N VAL A 123 9.54 -7.90 -3.03
CA VAL A 123 9.76 -8.55 -1.73
C VAL A 123 8.45 -8.64 -0.93
N LYS A 124 7.60 -7.61 -0.96
CA LYS A 124 6.27 -7.66 -0.34
C LYS A 124 5.38 -8.73 -0.98
N ALA A 125 5.37 -8.86 -2.29
CA ALA A 125 4.59 -9.89 -3.00
C ALA A 125 5.00 -11.29 -2.53
N PHE A 126 6.31 -11.55 -2.43
CA PHE A 126 6.80 -12.81 -1.86
C PHE A 126 6.35 -13.01 -0.41
N ILE A 127 6.34 -11.96 0.41
CA ILE A 127 5.87 -12.05 1.80
C ILE A 127 4.38 -12.38 1.88
N TYR A 128 3.56 -11.83 0.98
CA TYR A 128 2.13 -12.15 0.87
C TYR A 128 1.86 -13.59 0.42
N GLY A 129 2.89 -14.32 0.00
CA GLY A 129 2.81 -15.75 -0.32
C GLY A 129 2.73 -16.05 -1.81
N PHE A 130 3.00 -15.06 -2.68
CA PHE A 130 3.19 -15.32 -4.09
C PHE A 130 4.46 -16.14 -4.34
N GLU A 131 4.44 -16.93 -5.41
CA GLU A 131 5.61 -17.64 -5.89
C GLU A 131 6.64 -16.66 -6.47
N VAL A 132 7.92 -17.05 -6.44
CA VAL A 132 9.01 -16.18 -6.90
C VAL A 132 8.88 -15.87 -8.39
N GLU A 133 8.43 -16.85 -9.18
CA GLU A 133 8.24 -16.72 -10.63
C GLU A 133 7.14 -15.71 -10.96
N ASP A 134 6.01 -15.77 -10.25
CA ASP A 134 4.92 -14.81 -10.39
C ASP A 134 5.35 -13.40 -9.94
N ALA A 135 6.11 -13.31 -8.84
CA ALA A 135 6.61 -12.04 -8.35
C ALA A 135 7.61 -11.41 -9.33
N LEU A 136 8.40 -12.20 -10.08
CA LEU A 136 9.36 -11.70 -11.07
C LEU A 136 8.66 -10.91 -12.18
N ALA A 137 7.39 -11.23 -12.48
CA ALA A 137 6.59 -10.45 -13.42
C ALA A 137 6.43 -8.97 -13.01
N LEU A 138 6.43 -8.66 -11.71
CA LEU A 138 6.37 -7.28 -11.19
C LEU A 138 7.65 -6.48 -11.51
N LEU A 139 8.78 -7.15 -11.71
CA LEU A 139 10.03 -6.47 -12.09
C LEU A 139 10.10 -6.21 -13.60
N ARG A 140 9.37 -7.00 -14.40
CA ARG A 140 9.37 -6.90 -15.86
C ARG A 140 8.33 -5.92 -16.40
N LEU A 141 7.13 -5.91 -15.81
CA LEU A 141 6.02 -5.06 -16.25
C LEU A 141 5.58 -4.14 -15.12
N ASP A 142 5.51 -2.84 -15.42
CA ASP A 142 5.17 -1.79 -14.45
C ASP A 142 3.65 -1.63 -14.22
N ASP A 143 2.84 -2.20 -15.11
CA ASP A 143 1.36 -2.13 -15.04
C ASP A 143 0.74 -3.19 -14.12
N LEU A 144 1.59 -3.95 -13.41
CA LEU A 144 1.18 -5.05 -12.57
C LEU A 144 1.19 -4.62 -11.10
N PHE A 145 0.05 -4.77 -10.44
CA PHE A 145 -0.17 -4.32 -9.07
C PHE A 145 -0.50 -5.50 -8.16
N VAL A 146 -0.27 -5.30 -6.86
CA VAL A 146 -0.69 -6.23 -5.81
C VAL A 146 -1.74 -5.55 -4.93
N GLU A 147 -2.96 -6.07 -4.95
CA GLU A 147 -4.05 -5.62 -4.08
C GLU A 147 -4.22 -6.61 -2.92
N THR A 148 -4.31 -6.08 -1.70
CA THR A 148 -4.66 -6.86 -0.51
C THR A 148 -6.09 -6.53 -0.12
N PHE A 149 -6.88 -7.56 0.08
CA PHE A 149 -8.29 -7.46 0.36
C PHE A 149 -8.65 -8.28 1.60
N GLU A 150 -9.43 -7.73 2.51
CA GLU A 150 -9.93 -8.47 3.67
C GLU A 150 -11.41 -8.84 3.49
N ILE A 151 -11.77 -10.08 3.82
CA ILE A 151 -13.15 -10.59 3.68
C ILE A 151 -14.13 -9.75 4.50
N LYS A 152 -13.67 -9.19 5.63
CA LYS A 152 -14.48 -8.38 6.55
C LYS A 152 -14.97 -7.08 5.93
N ASP A 153 -14.27 -6.55 4.92
CA ASP A 153 -14.63 -5.29 4.27
C ASP A 153 -15.92 -5.41 3.44
N VAL A 154 -16.25 -6.61 2.96
CA VAL A 154 -17.50 -6.87 2.20
C VAL A 154 -18.64 -7.21 3.14
N LYS A 155 -18.36 -8.08 4.10
CA LYS A 155 -19.36 -8.62 5.01
C LYS A 155 -18.69 -9.01 6.31
N THR A 156 -19.25 -8.54 7.41
CA THR A 156 -18.82 -8.94 8.75
C THR A 156 -19.28 -10.38 9.03
N LEU A 157 -18.50 -11.34 8.54
CA LEU A 157 -18.70 -12.76 8.75
C LEU A 157 -17.92 -13.20 9.99
N LYS A 158 -18.55 -14.02 10.85
CA LYS A 158 -17.90 -14.59 12.04
C LYS A 158 -17.88 -16.11 11.95
N GLY A 159 -16.80 -16.71 12.45
CA GLY A 159 -16.65 -18.16 12.61
C GLY A 159 -16.97 -18.96 11.35
N ASP A 160 -17.95 -19.86 11.45
CA ASP A 160 -18.34 -20.81 10.41
C ASP A 160 -18.77 -20.17 9.09
N HIS A 161 -19.30 -18.95 9.13
CA HIS A 161 -19.66 -18.25 7.90
C HIS A 161 -18.43 -17.75 7.14
N GLN A 162 -17.35 -17.40 7.85
CA GLN A 162 -16.08 -17.01 7.22
C GLN A 162 -15.39 -18.21 6.60
N SER A 163 -15.27 -19.33 7.32
CA SER A 163 -14.69 -20.57 6.79
C SER A 163 -15.48 -21.10 5.60
N ARG A 164 -16.82 -20.99 5.63
CA ARG A 164 -17.68 -21.32 4.48
C ARG A 164 -17.44 -20.40 3.28
N ALA A 165 -17.29 -19.09 3.49
CA ALA A 165 -16.99 -18.15 2.41
C ALA A 165 -15.63 -18.45 1.76
N ILE A 166 -14.60 -18.74 2.57
CA ILE A 166 -13.27 -19.17 2.09
C ILE A 166 -13.37 -20.49 1.31
N GLY A 167 -14.14 -21.46 1.83
CA GLY A 167 -14.38 -22.74 1.17
C GLY A 167 -15.05 -22.61 -0.21
N ARG A 168 -15.96 -21.62 -0.37
CA ARG A 168 -16.57 -21.31 -1.67
C ARG A 168 -15.60 -20.66 -2.64
N LEU A 169 -14.69 -19.82 -2.14
CA LEU A 169 -13.70 -19.12 -2.94
C LEU A 169 -12.62 -20.09 -3.47
N ALA A 170 -12.13 -20.98 -2.61
CA ALA A 170 -11.24 -22.05 -3.04
C ALA A 170 -11.99 -23.04 -3.96
N GLY A 171 -13.21 -23.43 -3.59
CA GLY A 171 -13.94 -24.51 -4.24
C GLY A 171 -13.29 -25.87 -3.98
N LYS A 172 -13.81 -26.94 -4.60
CA LYS A 172 -13.25 -28.28 -4.45
C LYS A 172 -11.82 -28.32 -5.03
N GLY A 173 -10.83 -28.50 -4.16
CA GLY A 173 -9.41 -28.59 -4.54
C GLY A 173 -8.86 -27.33 -5.21
N GLY A 174 -9.39 -26.14 -4.90
CA GLY A 174 -8.91 -24.89 -5.51
C GLY A 174 -9.48 -24.61 -6.91
N ARG A 175 -10.37 -25.46 -7.44
CA ARG A 175 -10.87 -25.33 -8.83
C ARG A 175 -11.52 -23.97 -9.12
N THR A 176 -12.26 -23.42 -8.16
CA THR A 176 -12.93 -22.12 -8.33
C THR A 176 -11.90 -21.00 -8.40
N LYS A 177 -10.92 -21.00 -7.49
CA LYS A 177 -9.78 -20.08 -7.51
C LYS A 177 -9.06 -20.13 -8.87
N PHE A 178 -8.64 -21.32 -9.31
CA PHE A 178 -7.92 -21.49 -10.59
C PHE A 178 -8.73 -21.05 -11.81
N THR A 179 -10.05 -21.28 -11.79
CA THR A 179 -10.93 -20.82 -12.87
C THR A 179 -10.96 -19.30 -12.95
N ILE A 180 -11.03 -18.62 -11.80
CA ILE A 180 -10.99 -17.15 -11.76
C ILE A 180 -9.63 -16.67 -12.26
N GLU A 181 -8.53 -17.21 -11.73
CA GLU A 181 -7.16 -16.85 -12.11
C GLU A 181 -6.92 -16.94 -13.62
N ASN A 182 -7.36 -18.03 -14.25
CA ASN A 182 -7.18 -18.24 -15.69
C ASN A 182 -8.01 -17.27 -16.53
N VAL A 183 -9.25 -16.98 -16.09
CA VAL A 183 -10.15 -16.09 -16.83
C VAL A 183 -9.71 -14.63 -16.71
N THR A 184 -9.30 -14.20 -15.52
CA THR A 184 -8.87 -12.81 -15.27
C THR A 184 -7.38 -12.60 -15.56
N LYS A 185 -6.61 -13.65 -15.83
CA LYS A 185 -5.14 -13.59 -15.97
C LYS A 185 -4.49 -12.93 -14.74
N THR A 186 -4.94 -13.32 -13.54
CA THR A 186 -4.43 -12.82 -12.26
C THR A 186 -3.89 -13.97 -11.44
N ARG A 187 -2.98 -13.69 -10.51
CA ARG A 187 -2.56 -14.64 -9.47
C ARG A 187 -3.23 -14.29 -8.16
N ILE A 188 -3.77 -15.27 -7.47
CA ILE A 188 -4.50 -15.07 -6.22
C ILE A 188 -3.86 -15.91 -5.12
N VAL A 189 -3.63 -15.33 -3.96
CA VAL A 189 -3.21 -16.04 -2.75
C VAL A 189 -4.28 -15.86 -1.68
N LEU A 190 -4.67 -16.98 -1.06
CA LEU A 190 -5.68 -17.04 -0.03
C LEU A 190 -4.99 -17.22 1.32
N ALA A 191 -5.11 -16.23 2.20
CA ALA A 191 -4.54 -16.21 3.55
C ALA A 191 -5.66 -16.01 4.58
N ASP A 192 -6.51 -17.02 4.76
CA ASP A 192 -7.68 -17.07 5.65
C ASP A 192 -8.59 -15.83 5.55
N SER A 193 -8.28 -14.78 6.31
CA SER A 193 -9.02 -13.51 6.32
C SER A 193 -8.64 -12.58 5.16
N LYS A 194 -7.39 -12.66 4.68
CA LYS A 194 -6.82 -11.79 3.67
C LYS A 194 -6.65 -12.53 2.36
N ILE A 195 -6.95 -11.84 1.27
CA ILE A 195 -6.83 -12.33 -0.09
C ILE A 195 -5.92 -11.36 -0.81
N HIS A 196 -4.87 -11.88 -1.43
CA HIS A 196 -3.94 -11.08 -2.21
C HIS A 196 -4.17 -11.39 -3.69
N ILE A 197 -4.27 -10.35 -4.51
CA ILE A 197 -4.48 -10.47 -5.95
C ILE A 197 -3.36 -9.71 -6.64
N LEU A 198 -2.71 -10.37 -7.60
CA LEU A 198 -1.67 -9.80 -8.43
C LEU A 198 -2.15 -9.77 -9.89
N GLY A 199 -2.04 -8.62 -10.54
CA GLY A 199 -2.39 -8.46 -11.95
C GLY A 199 -2.49 -7.00 -12.39
N SER A 200 -2.99 -6.77 -13.60
CA SER A 200 -3.31 -5.40 -14.05
C SER A 200 -4.53 -4.86 -13.31
N TYR A 201 -4.62 -3.55 -13.14
CA TYR A 201 -5.70 -2.89 -12.40
C TYR A 201 -7.11 -3.31 -12.86
N GLN A 202 -7.35 -3.36 -14.18
CA GLN A 202 -8.66 -3.76 -14.72
C GLN A 202 -9.00 -5.23 -14.42
N ASN A 203 -7.99 -6.10 -14.49
CA ASN A 203 -8.14 -7.53 -14.22
C ASN A 203 -8.35 -7.78 -12.72
N ILE A 204 -7.65 -7.04 -11.86
CA ILE A 204 -7.85 -7.09 -10.41
C ILE A 204 -9.27 -6.66 -10.06
N ALA A 205 -9.77 -5.57 -10.63
CA ALA A 205 -11.14 -5.11 -10.39
C ALA A 205 -12.19 -6.18 -10.77
N LEU A 206 -11.97 -6.89 -11.89
CA LEU A 206 -12.83 -7.98 -12.32
C LEU A 206 -12.77 -9.18 -11.35
N ALA A 207 -11.56 -9.60 -10.97
CA ALA A 207 -11.35 -10.68 -10.00
C ALA A 207 -11.98 -10.33 -8.64
N ARG A 208 -11.77 -9.11 -8.15
CA ARG A 208 -12.35 -8.60 -6.91
C ARG A 208 -13.88 -8.64 -6.95
N ARG A 209 -14.50 -8.21 -8.05
CA ARG A 209 -15.97 -8.31 -8.22
C ARG A 209 -16.46 -9.75 -8.13
N ALA A 210 -15.77 -10.69 -8.77
CA ALA A 210 -16.12 -12.11 -8.71
C ALA A 210 -15.97 -12.68 -7.29
N ILE A 211 -14.88 -12.35 -6.61
CA ILE A 211 -14.61 -12.73 -5.22
C ILE A 211 -15.70 -12.17 -4.28
N CYS A 212 -16.03 -10.88 -4.40
CA CYS A 212 -17.12 -10.26 -3.63
C CYS A 212 -18.45 -10.99 -3.84
N ASN A 213 -18.80 -11.32 -5.08
CA ASN A 213 -20.05 -12.03 -5.37
C ASN A 213 -20.08 -13.43 -4.72
N LEU A 214 -18.95 -14.15 -4.70
CA LEU A 214 -18.84 -15.44 -4.02
C LEU A 214 -18.97 -15.32 -2.51
N ILE A 215 -18.33 -14.31 -1.90
CA ILE A 215 -18.43 -14.02 -0.46
C ILE A 215 -19.86 -13.63 -0.07
N LEU A 216 -20.56 -12.85 -0.91
CA LEU A 216 -21.92 -12.38 -0.66
C LEU A 216 -22.97 -13.50 -0.69
N GLY A 217 -22.68 -14.62 -1.36
CA GLY A 217 -23.61 -15.72 -1.42
C GLY A 217 -23.95 -16.23 -2.82
N SER A 218 -23.47 -15.57 -3.88
CA SER A 218 -23.88 -15.87 -5.26
C SER A 218 -23.47 -17.28 -5.70
N PRO A 219 -24.38 -18.06 -6.32
CA PRO A 219 -24.05 -19.40 -6.83
C PRO A 219 -22.82 -19.35 -7.77
N PRO A 220 -21.85 -20.28 -7.65
CA PRO A 220 -20.66 -20.28 -8.50
C PRO A 220 -20.97 -20.30 -10.00
N SER A 221 -22.03 -21.00 -10.41
CA SER A 221 -22.49 -21.06 -11.80
C SER A 221 -22.79 -19.66 -12.38
N LYS A 222 -23.40 -18.79 -11.59
CA LYS A 222 -23.70 -17.41 -12.00
C LYS A 222 -22.42 -16.58 -12.13
N VAL A 223 -21.46 -16.79 -11.22
CA VAL A 223 -20.17 -16.08 -11.24
C VAL A 223 -19.33 -16.50 -12.45
N TYR A 224 -19.30 -17.78 -12.81
CA TYR A 224 -18.63 -18.26 -14.01
C TYR A 224 -19.24 -17.69 -15.30
N GLY A 225 -20.57 -17.64 -15.40
CA GLY A 225 -21.24 -17.03 -16.54
C GLY A 225 -20.90 -15.54 -16.69
N GLN A 226 -20.88 -14.80 -15.59
CA GLN A 226 -20.47 -13.39 -15.59
C GLN A 226 -19.00 -13.21 -15.98
N LEU A 227 -18.09 -14.02 -15.42
CA LEU A 227 -16.67 -13.99 -15.74
C LEU A 227 -16.41 -14.26 -17.21
N ARG A 228 -17.07 -15.27 -17.79
CA ARG A 228 -16.93 -15.61 -19.21
C ARG A 228 -17.39 -14.47 -20.12
N ASN A 229 -18.55 -13.88 -19.84
CA ASN A 229 -19.08 -12.76 -20.62
C ASN A 229 -18.18 -11.52 -20.55
N VAL A 230 -17.61 -11.23 -19.38
CA VAL A 230 -16.68 -10.10 -19.26
C VAL A 230 -15.35 -10.40 -19.91
N ALA A 231 -14.82 -11.62 -19.77
CA ALA A 231 -13.58 -12.02 -20.42
C ALA A 231 -13.67 -11.94 -21.94
N SER A 232 -14.78 -12.39 -22.54
CA SER A 232 -15.02 -12.23 -23.99
C SER A 232 -14.99 -10.76 -24.42
N LYS A 233 -15.58 -9.85 -23.63
CA LYS A 233 -15.56 -8.41 -23.92
C LYS A 233 -14.18 -7.77 -23.76
N VAL A 234 -13.38 -8.26 -22.80
CA VAL A 234 -12.02 -7.77 -22.59
C VAL A 234 -11.10 -8.27 -23.70
N SER A 235 -11.24 -9.53 -24.13
CA SER A 235 -10.47 -10.06 -25.26
C SER A 235 -10.83 -9.44 -26.61
N GLU A 236 -12.05 -8.96 -26.77
CA GLU A 236 -12.50 -8.28 -28.01
C GLU A 236 -12.01 -6.82 -28.11
N ARG A 237 -11.58 -6.23 -26.99
CA ARG A 237 -11.07 -4.86 -26.92
C ARG A 237 -9.54 -4.75 -26.95
N MET A 238 -8.83 -5.86 -26.75
CA MET A 238 -7.38 -5.95 -26.94
C MET A 238 -7.08 -6.36 -28.37
#